data_AF-A0A438GWU9-F1
#
_entry.id   AF-A0A438GWU9-F1
#
_cell.length_a   1.000
_cell.length_b   1.000
_cell.length_c   1.000
_cell.angle_alpha   90.00
_cell.angle_beta   90.00
_cell.angle_gamma   90.00
#
_symmetry.space_group_name_H-M   'P 1'
#
loop_
_entity.id
_entity.type
_entity.pdbx_description
1 polymer ?
#
loop_
_entity_poly.entity_id
_entity_poly.type
_entity_poly.pdbx_seq_one_letter_code
_entity_poly.pdbx_strand_id
1 'polypeptide(L)'
;MVELGTWEGFAHVALHCWNQSSKSIHYTSVDPLSEILSVMSVNLLHIAIRLIGDSDPTFRKACLVAAITLPSDSKCWLGLNQRTIFIYIIDKICSESGFLEALRVVEVAIQKNEDPFQRLRWLQLLNWEAEMIEEHGGDFPSVGFEKLSSLFNQHRDKAEVAFMNVKSKFCCEVAFEDVIDSYGMVLEKYKKTRKQYMNGMLSLHCK
;
A
#
# COMPACT_ATOMS: atom_id res chain seq x y z
N MET A 1 -2.72 -8.65 -8.63
CA MET A 1 -4.14 -8.86 -8.22
C MET A 1 -4.37 -10.12 -7.37
N VAL A 2 -3.41 -11.06 -7.27
CA VAL A 2 -3.43 -12.14 -6.26
C VAL A 2 -3.19 -11.58 -4.84
N GLU A 3 -2.49 -10.45 -4.75
CA GLU A 3 -2.07 -9.78 -3.51
C GLU A 3 -3.23 -9.17 -2.71
N LEU A 4 -4.38 -8.84 -3.32
CA LEU A 4 -5.45 -8.15 -2.58
C LEU A 4 -6.00 -8.99 -1.42
N GLY A 5 -5.94 -10.33 -1.51
CA GLY A 5 -6.42 -11.20 -0.45
C GLY A 5 -5.39 -11.50 0.64
N THR A 6 -4.16 -11.00 0.53
CA THR A 6 -3.03 -11.36 1.39
C THR A 6 -2.71 -10.28 2.43
N TRP A 7 -1.89 -10.62 3.43
CA TRP A 7 -1.38 -9.64 4.41
C TRP A 7 -0.52 -8.54 3.77
N GLU A 8 0.17 -8.85 2.68
CA GLU A 8 0.85 -7.86 1.83
C GLU A 8 -0.15 -6.84 1.29
N GLY A 9 -1.25 -7.29 0.68
CA GLY A 9 -2.32 -6.40 0.22
C GLY A 9 -2.90 -5.56 1.36
N PHE A 10 -3.16 -6.18 2.51
CA PHE A 10 -3.65 -5.46 3.70
C PHE A 10 -2.66 -4.38 4.17
N ALA A 11 -1.34 -4.67 4.20
CA ALA A 11 -0.31 -3.71 4.55
C ALA A 11 -0.21 -2.54 3.56
N HIS A 12 -0.40 -2.80 2.26
CA HIS A 12 -0.48 -1.74 1.26
C HIS A 12 -1.71 -0.84 1.46
N VAL A 13 -2.88 -1.41 1.76
CA VAL A 13 -4.06 -0.60 2.11
C VAL A 13 -3.81 0.20 3.39
N ALA A 14 -3.19 -0.40 4.40
CA ALA A 14 -2.86 0.25 5.66
C ALA A 14 -1.98 1.50 5.45
N LEU A 15 -0.90 1.37 4.68
CA LEU A 15 -0.01 2.48 4.36
C LEU A 15 -0.73 3.56 3.54
N HIS A 16 -1.58 3.17 2.61
CA HIS A 16 -2.37 4.12 1.83
C HIS A 16 -3.35 4.91 2.71
N CYS A 17 -4.12 4.24 3.57
CA CYS A 17 -5.08 4.88 4.46
C CYS A 17 -4.39 5.81 5.47
N TRP A 18 -3.28 5.37 6.07
CA TRP A 18 -2.49 6.20 6.98
C TRP A 18 -1.91 7.45 6.28
N ASN A 19 -1.46 7.32 5.03
CA ASN A 19 -0.98 8.47 4.27
C ASN A 19 -2.11 9.46 3.96
N GLN A 20 -3.32 8.99 3.64
CA GLN A 20 -4.47 9.87 3.43
C GLN A 20 -4.90 10.60 4.71
N SER A 21 -4.97 9.89 5.84
CA SER A 21 -5.37 10.49 7.12
C SER A 21 -4.32 11.49 7.64
N SER A 22 -3.02 11.20 7.46
CA SER A 22 -1.94 12.10 7.86
C SER A 22 -1.86 13.36 6.98
N LYS A 23 -2.14 13.26 5.67
CA LYS A 23 -2.26 14.42 4.77
C LYS A 23 -3.33 15.40 5.25
N SER A 24 -4.50 14.92 5.67
CA SER A 24 -5.56 15.79 6.22
C SER A 24 -5.15 16.57 7.47
N ILE A 25 -4.09 16.16 8.17
CA ILE A 25 -3.66 16.71 9.47
C ILE A 25 -2.39 17.58 9.34
N HIS A 26 -1.53 17.35 8.33
CA HIS A 26 -0.15 17.83 8.36
C HIS A 26 0.33 18.74 7.20
N TYR A 27 -0.55 19.38 6.42
CA TYR A 27 -0.14 20.41 5.45
C TYR A 27 0.25 21.75 6.10
N THR A 28 1.20 21.73 7.04
CA THR A 28 1.87 22.91 7.61
C THR A 28 3.39 22.82 7.47
N SER A 29 3.90 22.10 6.46
CA SER A 29 5.32 22.13 6.10
C SER A 29 5.65 23.43 5.37
N VAL A 30 6.70 24.13 5.83
CA VAL A 30 7.21 25.37 5.20
C VAL A 30 8.20 25.06 4.06
N ASP A 31 8.72 23.83 3.97
CA ASP A 31 9.70 23.42 2.93
C ASP A 31 9.07 22.48 1.88
N PRO A 32 8.94 22.92 0.62
CA PRO A 32 8.43 22.11 -0.49
C PRO A 32 9.26 20.85 -0.76
N LEU A 33 10.58 20.88 -0.53
CA LEU A 33 11.43 19.72 -0.76
C LEU A 33 11.14 18.60 0.26
N SER A 34 10.95 18.96 1.52
CA SER A 34 10.61 18.01 2.58
C SER A 34 9.27 17.33 2.31
N GLU A 35 8.29 18.06 1.80
CA GLU A 35 6.98 17.52 1.42
C GLU A 35 7.11 16.51 0.27
N ILE A 36 7.83 16.88 -0.79
CA ILE A 36 8.09 15.98 -1.92
C ILE A 36 8.78 14.71 -1.42
N LEU A 37 9.86 14.83 -0.64
CA LEU A 37 10.59 13.66 -0.13
C LEU A 37 9.72 12.76 0.75
N SER A 38 8.78 13.32 1.52
CA SER A 38 7.81 12.56 2.32
C SER A 38 6.85 11.75 1.43
N VAL A 39 6.27 12.38 0.41
CA VAL A 39 5.37 11.69 -0.55
C VAL A 39 6.12 10.57 -1.27
N MET A 40 7.36 10.84 -1.70
CA MET A 40 8.18 9.83 -2.37
C MET A 40 8.58 8.69 -1.43
N SER A 41 8.78 8.97 -0.15
CA SER A 41 9.09 7.97 0.88
C SER A 41 7.95 6.97 1.09
N VAL A 42 6.69 7.42 1.02
CA VAL A 42 5.52 6.51 1.06
C VAL A 42 5.55 5.53 -0.12
N ASN A 43 5.87 6.02 -1.32
CA ASN A 43 6.01 5.17 -2.50
C ASN A 43 7.13 4.15 -2.33
N LEU A 44 8.30 4.57 -1.84
CA LEU A 44 9.39 3.62 -1.53
C LEU A 44 8.98 2.60 -0.46
N LEU A 45 8.20 3.00 0.53
CA LEU A 45 7.78 2.09 1.60
C LEU A 45 6.81 1.02 1.07
N HIS A 46 5.95 1.33 0.09
CA HIS A 46 5.20 0.29 -0.62
C HIS A 46 6.14 -0.70 -1.33
N ILE A 47 7.21 -0.23 -1.98
CA ILE A 47 8.20 -1.14 -2.61
C ILE A 47 8.87 -2.01 -1.54
N ALA A 48 9.21 -1.45 -0.39
CA ALA A 48 9.82 -2.22 0.69
C ALA A 48 8.86 -3.28 1.27
N ILE A 49 7.58 -2.96 1.45
CA ILE A 49 6.55 -3.94 1.85
C ILE A 49 6.47 -5.10 0.85
N ARG A 50 6.50 -4.79 -0.45
CA ARG A 50 6.53 -5.82 -1.50
C ARG A 50 7.77 -6.71 -1.40
N LEU A 51 8.96 -6.14 -1.17
CA LEU A 51 10.19 -6.91 -0.99
C LEU A 51 10.11 -7.88 0.20
N ILE A 52 9.49 -7.45 1.30
CA ILE A 52 9.19 -8.32 2.44
C ILE A 52 8.18 -9.41 2.02
N GLY A 53 7.14 -9.08 1.25
CA GLY A 53 6.18 -10.06 0.72
C GLY A 53 6.78 -11.13 -0.19
N ASP A 54 7.72 -10.72 -1.05
CA ASP A 54 8.45 -11.62 -1.94
C ASP A 54 9.32 -12.63 -1.14
N SER A 55 9.83 -12.23 0.03
CA SER A 55 10.74 -13.03 0.86
C SER A 55 10.05 -13.80 2.01
N ASP A 56 8.97 -13.27 2.59
CA ASP A 56 8.22 -13.88 3.69
C ASP A 56 6.87 -14.45 3.21
N PRO A 57 6.70 -15.79 3.23
CA PRO A 57 5.42 -16.43 2.89
C PRO A 57 4.23 -15.97 3.76
N THR A 58 4.46 -15.47 4.98
CA THR A 58 3.41 -14.99 5.89
C THR A 58 2.64 -13.81 5.29
N PHE A 59 3.35 -12.90 4.62
CA PHE A 59 2.76 -11.77 3.89
C PHE A 59 1.87 -12.24 2.73
N ARG A 60 2.16 -13.39 2.13
CA ARG A 60 1.41 -13.96 1.00
C ARG A 60 0.25 -14.88 1.39
N LYS A 61 0.03 -15.12 2.69
CA LYS A 61 -1.09 -15.95 3.15
C LYS A 61 -2.42 -15.23 2.98
N ALA A 62 -3.26 -15.75 2.07
CA ALA A 62 -4.57 -15.16 1.76
C ALA A 62 -5.71 -15.57 2.71
N CYS A 63 -5.56 -16.73 3.36
CA CYS A 63 -6.66 -17.40 4.07
C CYS A 63 -7.15 -16.65 5.32
N LEU A 64 -6.33 -15.76 5.90
CA LEU A 64 -6.62 -15.12 7.18
C LEU A 64 -7.29 -13.75 7.03
N VAL A 65 -7.07 -13.07 5.89
CA VAL A 65 -7.63 -11.75 5.63
C VAL A 65 -9.05 -11.85 5.07
N ALA A 66 -9.35 -12.90 4.29
CA ALA A 66 -10.73 -13.17 3.84
C ALA A 66 -11.69 -13.55 4.99
N ALA A 67 -11.16 -14.02 6.12
CA ALA A 67 -11.94 -14.32 7.31
C ALA A 67 -12.32 -13.06 8.13
N ILE A 68 -11.70 -11.90 7.85
CA ILE A 68 -12.01 -10.61 8.48
C ILE A 68 -13.48 -10.23 8.25
N THR A 69 -14.06 -10.59 7.10
CA THR A 69 -15.43 -10.22 6.72
C THR A 69 -16.50 -11.23 7.15
N LEU A 70 -16.13 -12.34 7.80
CA LEU A 70 -17.12 -13.33 8.24
C LEU A 70 -17.72 -12.96 9.61
N PRO A 71 -19.06 -12.86 9.74
CA PRO A 71 -19.68 -12.78 11.04
C PRO A 71 -19.57 -14.16 11.70
N SER A 72 -18.71 -14.32 12.72
CA SER A 72 -18.69 -15.52 13.56
C SER A 72 -19.07 -15.20 15.00
N ASP A 73 -19.75 -16.14 15.65
CA ASP A 73 -20.03 -16.10 17.10
C ASP A 73 -18.74 -16.21 17.95
N SER A 74 -17.58 -16.41 17.30
CA SER A 74 -16.23 -16.44 17.91
C SER A 74 -15.44 -15.14 17.69
N LYS A 75 -16.12 -14.01 17.44
CA LYS A 75 -15.57 -12.68 17.12
C LYS A 75 -14.33 -12.27 17.94
N CYS A 76 -14.23 -12.68 19.20
CA CYS A 76 -13.12 -12.31 20.07
C CYS A 76 -11.80 -13.00 19.67
N TRP A 77 -11.79 -14.33 19.49
CA TRP A 77 -10.55 -15.09 19.22
C TRP A 77 -10.00 -14.87 17.81
N LEU A 78 -10.87 -14.82 16.80
CA LEU A 78 -10.44 -14.61 15.41
C LEU A 78 -9.90 -13.18 15.21
N GLY A 79 -10.56 -12.18 15.80
CA GLY A 79 -10.10 -10.80 15.77
C GLY A 79 -8.79 -10.59 16.55
N LEU A 80 -8.61 -11.25 17.70
CA LEU A 80 -7.33 -11.23 18.43
C LEU A 80 -6.19 -11.81 17.59
N ASN A 81 -6.39 -12.96 16.94
CA ASN A 81 -5.39 -13.56 16.07
C ASN A 81 -5.03 -12.66 14.88
N GLN A 82 -5.99 -11.97 14.28
CA GLN A 82 -5.75 -11.03 13.18
C GLN A 82 -4.97 -9.81 13.63
N ARG A 83 -5.28 -9.25 14.81
CA ARG A 83 -4.50 -8.14 15.40
C ARG A 83 -3.06 -8.55 15.70
N THR A 84 -2.86 -9.73 16.28
CA THR A 84 -1.50 -10.24 16.55
C THR A 84 -0.70 -10.40 15.26
N ILE A 85 -1.33 -10.91 14.19
CA ILE A 85 -0.64 -11.01 12.90
C ILE A 85 -0.38 -9.61 12.33
N PHE A 86 -1.33 -8.70 12.41
CA PHE A 86 -1.12 -7.34 11.93
C PHE A 86 0.05 -6.66 12.66
N ILE A 87 0.12 -6.77 13.98
CA ILE A 87 1.26 -6.28 14.78
C ILE A 87 2.57 -6.90 14.28
N TYR A 88 2.61 -8.22 14.08
CA TYR A 88 3.78 -8.89 13.51
C TYR A 88 4.18 -8.33 12.13
N ILE A 89 3.20 -8.09 11.26
CA ILE A 89 3.42 -7.51 9.93
C ILE A 89 4.03 -6.10 10.06
N ILE A 90 3.48 -5.25 10.95
CA ILE A 90 3.99 -3.90 11.18
C ILE A 90 5.39 -3.91 11.79
N ASP A 91 5.65 -4.76 12.79
CA ASP A 91 6.98 -4.93 13.39
C ASP A 91 8.01 -5.35 12.35
N LYS A 92 7.60 -6.25 11.43
CA LYS A 92 8.45 -6.70 10.33
C LYS A 92 8.71 -5.59 9.31
N ILE A 93 7.70 -4.80 8.96
CA ILE A 93 7.89 -3.60 8.12
C ILE A 93 8.86 -2.64 8.81
N CYS A 94 8.67 -2.35 10.09
CA CYS A 94 9.52 -1.42 10.85
C CYS A 94 11.00 -1.84 10.83
N SER A 95 11.24 -3.13 11.07
CA SER A 95 12.60 -3.70 11.19
C SER A 95 13.29 -4.04 9.87
N GLU A 96 12.55 -4.50 8.85
CA GLU A 96 13.13 -5.04 7.62
C GLU A 96 12.99 -4.13 6.39
N SER A 97 12.16 -3.07 6.44
CA SER A 97 12.09 -2.13 5.32
C SER A 97 13.30 -1.20 5.27
N GLY A 98 14.13 -1.44 4.25
CA GLY A 98 15.36 -0.69 3.97
C GLY A 98 15.22 0.28 2.80
N PHE A 99 15.74 1.50 3.00
CA PHE A 99 15.71 2.57 1.99
C PHE A 99 16.50 2.20 0.73
N LEU A 100 17.72 1.66 0.90
CA LEU A 100 18.63 1.36 -0.20
C LEU A 100 18.12 0.22 -1.08
N GLU A 101 17.53 -0.81 -0.46
CA GLU A 101 16.96 -1.96 -1.13
C GLU A 101 15.76 -1.52 -1.97
N ALA A 102 14.86 -0.71 -1.41
CA ALA A 102 13.70 -0.18 -2.12
C ALA A 102 14.11 0.76 -3.27
N LEU A 103 15.08 1.65 -3.04
CA LEU A 103 15.58 2.57 -4.07
C LEU A 103 16.24 1.80 -5.23
N ARG A 104 17.04 0.76 -4.93
CA ARG A 104 17.67 -0.08 -5.95
C ARG A 104 16.63 -0.74 -6.86
N VAL A 105 15.48 -1.17 -6.34
CA VAL A 105 14.40 -1.73 -7.17
C VAL A 105 13.87 -0.69 -8.16
N VAL A 106 13.68 0.55 -7.71
CA VAL A 106 13.24 1.66 -8.58
C VAL A 106 14.28 1.91 -9.68
N GLU A 107 15.55 2.00 -9.31
CA GLU A 107 16.65 2.23 -10.27
C GLU A 107 16.75 1.13 -11.33
N VAL A 108 16.65 -0.13 -10.91
CA VAL A 108 16.68 -1.27 -11.85
C VAL A 108 15.46 -1.26 -12.77
N ALA A 109 14.27 -0.92 -12.27
CA ALA A 109 13.08 -0.82 -13.10
C ALA A 109 13.22 0.30 -14.15
N ILE A 110 13.74 1.47 -13.75
CA ILE A 110 14.01 2.59 -14.67
C ILE A 110 15.01 2.18 -15.76
N GLN A 111 16.10 1.50 -15.39
CA GLN A 111 17.09 1.01 -16.36
C GLN A 111 16.49 0.05 -17.39
N LYS A 112 15.46 -0.71 -16.99
CA LYS A 112 14.73 -1.64 -17.86
C LYS A 112 13.54 -1.02 -18.59
N ASN A 113 13.27 0.28 -18.38
CA ASN A 113 12.06 0.94 -18.85
C ASN A 113 10.77 0.22 -18.39
N GLU A 114 10.79 -0.31 -17.17
CA GLU A 114 9.67 -0.97 -16.50
C GLU A 114 9.06 -0.03 -15.46
N ASP A 115 7.75 -0.16 -15.22
CA ASP A 115 7.05 0.56 -14.14
C ASP A 115 7.26 -0.18 -12.81
N PRO A 116 8.04 0.38 -11.85
CA PRO A 116 8.29 -0.28 -10.56
C PRO A 116 7.00 -0.47 -9.73
N PHE A 117 5.96 0.30 -10.01
CA PHE A 117 4.69 0.33 -9.28
C PHE A 117 3.56 -0.38 -10.03
N GLN A 118 3.85 -1.07 -11.15
CA GLN A 118 2.81 -1.74 -11.95
C GLN A 118 1.93 -2.68 -11.11
N ARG A 119 2.53 -3.40 -10.15
CA ARG A 119 1.81 -4.31 -9.25
C ARG A 119 0.95 -3.60 -8.21
N LEU A 120 1.19 -2.31 -7.97
CA LEU A 120 0.52 -1.49 -6.96
C LEU A 120 -0.58 -0.60 -7.54
N ARG A 121 -0.76 -0.59 -8.87
CA ARG A 121 -1.80 0.20 -9.55
C ARG A 121 -3.21 -0.06 -9.03
N TRP A 122 -3.48 -1.25 -8.47
CA TRP A 122 -4.78 -1.54 -7.89
C TRP A 122 -5.11 -0.69 -6.66
N LEU A 123 -4.11 -0.08 -5.99
CA LEU A 123 -4.35 0.87 -4.90
C LEU A 123 -5.12 2.11 -5.35
N GLN A 124 -5.07 2.46 -6.64
CA GLN A 124 -5.87 3.56 -7.19
C GLN A 124 -7.39 3.33 -7.02
N LEU A 125 -7.83 2.09 -6.83
CA LEU A 125 -9.22 1.77 -6.51
C LEU A 125 -9.69 2.33 -5.16
N LEU A 126 -8.76 2.68 -4.26
CA LEU A 126 -9.06 3.35 -2.99
C LEU A 126 -9.40 4.84 -3.19
N ASN A 127 -8.78 5.51 -4.17
CA ASN A 127 -8.97 6.94 -4.44
C ASN A 127 -10.33 7.27 -5.10
N TRP A 128 -11.01 6.27 -5.69
CA TRP A 128 -12.23 6.47 -6.48
C TRP A 128 -13.42 7.08 -5.70
N GLU A 129 -13.44 6.98 -4.36
CA GLU A 129 -14.49 7.64 -3.57
C GLU A 129 -14.21 9.11 -3.25
N ALA A 130 -12.95 9.56 -3.32
CA ALA A 130 -12.61 10.97 -3.19
C ALA A 130 -13.00 11.77 -4.45
N GLU A 131 -13.02 11.14 -5.63
CA GLU A 131 -13.29 11.80 -6.93
C GLU A 131 -14.76 12.22 -7.17
N MET A 132 -15.67 12.03 -6.20
CA MET A 132 -16.98 12.71 -6.21
C MET A 132 -16.89 14.13 -5.62
N ILE A 133 -15.75 14.53 -5.05
CA ILE A 133 -15.46 15.86 -4.52
C ILE A 133 -14.07 16.25 -5.03
N GLU A 134 -14.05 17.01 -6.12
CA GLU A 134 -12.88 17.68 -6.72
C GLU A 134 -12.01 16.88 -7.71
N GLU A 135 -11.84 17.54 -8.86
CA GLU A 135 -11.22 17.12 -10.10
C GLU A 135 -9.69 17.23 -10.01
N HIS A 136 -9.02 16.56 -9.06
CA HIS A 136 -7.53 16.47 -9.05
C HIS A 136 -7.11 15.01 -8.85
N GLY A 137 -6.69 14.38 -9.95
CA GLY A 137 -6.38 12.95 -10.05
C GLY A 137 -5.46 12.43 -8.95
N GLY A 138 -5.88 11.31 -8.36
CA GLY A 138 -5.29 10.75 -7.16
C GLY A 138 -3.82 10.32 -7.28
N ASP A 139 -3.00 10.88 -6.38
CA ASP A 139 -2.08 10.22 -5.44
C ASP A 139 -1.13 9.08 -5.86
N PHE A 140 -0.94 8.86 -7.15
CA PHE A 140 0.39 8.53 -7.65
C PHE A 140 0.92 9.79 -8.33
N PRO A 141 2.08 10.31 -7.93
CA PRO A 141 2.68 11.37 -8.70
C PRO A 141 2.83 10.87 -10.14
N SER A 142 2.10 11.49 -11.07
CA SER A 142 2.43 11.50 -12.50
C SER A 142 3.84 12.09 -12.74
N VAL A 143 4.47 12.61 -11.67
CA VAL A 143 5.93 12.78 -11.57
C VAL A 143 6.60 11.44 -11.87
N GLY A 144 7.05 11.29 -13.12
CA GLY A 144 7.68 10.06 -13.60
C GLY A 144 8.76 9.56 -12.64
N PHE A 145 8.83 8.24 -12.46
CA PHE A 145 9.72 7.57 -11.51
C PHE A 145 11.20 7.92 -11.74
N GLU A 146 11.56 8.35 -12.96
CA GLU A 146 12.85 8.94 -13.31
C GLU A 146 13.17 10.20 -12.47
N LYS A 147 12.19 11.08 -12.30
CA LYS A 147 12.30 12.28 -11.45
C LYS A 147 12.33 11.92 -9.96
N LEU A 148 11.73 10.80 -9.56
CA LEU A 148 11.89 10.26 -8.21
C LEU A 148 13.33 9.79 -7.95
N SER A 149 13.88 8.99 -8.85
CA SER A 149 15.25 8.47 -8.73
C SER A 149 16.28 9.59 -8.73
N SER A 150 16.12 10.61 -9.59
CA SER A 150 17.04 11.75 -9.61
C SER A 150 17.00 12.58 -8.33
N LEU A 151 15.79 12.86 -7.79
CA LEU A 151 15.63 13.61 -6.53
C LEU A 151 16.20 12.85 -5.33
N PHE A 152 15.98 11.54 -5.25
CA PHE A 152 16.57 10.72 -4.20
C PHE A 152 18.09 10.65 -4.30
N ASN A 153 18.65 10.55 -5.51
CA ASN A 153 20.09 10.54 -5.68
C ASN A 153 20.74 11.90 -5.40
N GLN A 154 20.07 13.01 -5.74
CA GLN A 154 20.56 14.36 -5.48
C GLN A 154 20.51 14.73 -3.98
N HIS A 155 19.51 14.23 -3.25
CA HIS A 155 19.28 14.56 -1.84
C HIS A 155 19.28 13.34 -0.95
N ARG A 156 20.21 12.40 -1.19
CA ARG A 156 20.22 11.05 -0.60
C ARG A 156 20.08 11.04 0.92
N ASP A 157 20.88 11.84 1.63
CA ASP A 157 20.83 11.86 3.10
C ASP A 157 19.48 12.36 3.61
N LYS A 158 18.93 13.41 2.98
CA LYS A 158 17.61 13.95 3.34
C LYS A 158 16.49 12.98 2.99
N ALA A 159 16.63 12.27 1.87
CA ALA A 159 15.69 11.25 1.42
C ALA A 159 15.64 10.06 2.36
N GLU A 160 16.81 9.58 2.79
CA GLU A 160 16.90 8.47 3.75
C GLU A 160 16.29 8.87 5.10
N VAL A 161 16.57 10.09 5.59
CA VAL A 161 15.94 10.62 6.80
C VAL A 161 14.41 10.72 6.64
N ALA A 162 13.92 11.24 5.51
CA ALA A 162 12.49 11.31 5.22
C ALA A 162 11.85 9.92 5.19
N PHE A 163 12.51 8.94 4.55
CA PHE A 163 12.06 7.55 4.51
C PHE A 163 11.96 6.94 5.90
N MET A 164 13.00 7.11 6.72
CA MET A 164 13.02 6.61 8.09
C MET A 164 11.94 7.26 8.95
N ASN A 165 11.69 8.56 8.78
CA ASN A 165 10.62 9.27 9.48
C ASN A 165 9.23 8.77 9.07
N VAL A 166 8.95 8.64 7.77
CA VAL A 166 7.68 8.11 7.26
C VAL A 166 7.46 6.69 7.75
N LYS A 167 8.47 5.83 7.64
CA LYS A 167 8.43 4.45 8.14
C LYS A 167 8.10 4.41 9.63
N SER A 168 8.85 5.16 10.44
CA SER A 168 8.69 5.15 11.89
C SER A 168 7.30 5.62 12.29
N LYS A 169 6.80 6.71 11.71
CA LYS A 169 5.45 7.21 12.01
C LYS A 169 4.38 6.21 11.60
N PHE A 170 4.44 5.70 10.38
CA PHE A 170 3.51 4.68 9.91
C PHE A 170 3.45 3.49 10.87
N CYS A 171 4.61 2.93 11.24
CA CYS A 171 4.66 1.75 12.11
C CYS A 171 4.19 2.03 13.55
N CYS A 172 4.30 3.27 14.04
CA CYS A 172 3.85 3.65 15.38
C CYS A 172 2.37 4.04 15.44
N GLU A 173 1.83 4.60 14.36
CA GLU A 173 0.51 5.23 14.36
C GLU A 173 -0.57 4.34 13.75
N VAL A 174 -0.24 3.42 12.85
CA VAL A 174 -1.25 2.62 12.16
C VAL A 174 -1.90 1.60 13.09
N ALA A 175 -3.24 1.65 13.21
CA ALA A 175 -4.02 0.65 13.91
C ALA A 175 -4.74 -0.29 12.94
N PHE A 176 -5.02 -1.52 13.38
CA PHE A 176 -5.75 -2.50 12.58
C PHE A 176 -7.18 -2.01 12.24
N GLU A 177 -7.81 -1.36 13.21
CA GLU A 177 -9.15 -0.81 13.15
C GLU A 177 -9.29 0.28 12.08
N ASP A 178 -8.24 1.06 11.82
CA ASP A 178 -8.27 2.15 10.83
C ASP A 178 -8.25 1.63 9.39
N VAL A 179 -7.91 0.35 9.20
CA VAL A 179 -7.66 -0.25 7.88
C VAL A 179 -8.78 -1.20 7.46
N ILE A 180 -9.43 -1.84 8.44
CA ILE A 180 -10.36 -2.95 8.20
C ILE A 180 -11.51 -2.57 7.26
N ASP A 181 -12.09 -1.39 7.44
CA ASP A 181 -13.24 -0.93 6.66
C ASP A 181 -12.84 -0.60 5.22
N SER A 182 -11.76 0.18 5.04
CA SER A 182 -11.22 0.50 3.72
C SER A 182 -10.80 -0.75 2.96
N TYR A 183 -10.16 -1.70 3.62
CA TYR A 183 -9.79 -2.97 3.02
C TYR A 183 -11.03 -3.80 2.63
N GLY A 184 -12.04 -3.86 3.49
CA GLY A 184 -13.31 -4.53 3.21
C GLY A 184 -13.99 -3.97 1.96
N MET A 185 -13.99 -2.65 1.80
CA MET A 185 -14.52 -1.98 0.61
C MET A 185 -13.78 -2.36 -0.67
N VAL A 186 -12.43 -2.36 -0.67
CA VAL A 186 -11.65 -2.77 -1.86
C VAL A 186 -11.90 -4.23 -2.20
N LEU A 187 -11.96 -5.10 -1.19
CA LEU A 187 -12.21 -6.52 -1.37
C LEU A 187 -13.59 -6.77 -2.00
N GLU A 188 -14.63 -6.06 -1.57
CA GLU A 188 -15.97 -6.17 -2.16
C GLU A 188 -16.01 -5.61 -3.59
N LYS A 189 -15.36 -4.48 -3.87
CA LYS A 189 -15.22 -3.96 -5.24
C LYS A 189 -14.54 -4.99 -6.15
N TYR A 190 -13.45 -5.61 -5.70
CA TYR A 190 -12.77 -6.67 -6.42
C TYR A 190 -13.68 -7.88 -6.68
N LYS A 191 -14.38 -8.38 -5.66
CA LYS A 191 -15.31 -9.51 -5.79
C LYS A 191 -16.39 -9.23 -6.83
N LYS A 192 -16.95 -8.01 -6.82
CA LYS A 192 -17.97 -7.57 -7.79
C LYS A 192 -17.41 -7.55 -9.22
N THR A 193 -16.26 -6.92 -9.43
CA THR A 193 -15.61 -6.84 -10.75
C THR A 193 -15.25 -8.22 -11.28
N ARG A 194 -14.70 -9.10 -10.43
CA ARG A 194 -14.38 -10.48 -10.80
C ARG A 194 -15.63 -11.27 -11.20
N LYS A 195 -16.73 -11.13 -10.46
CA LYS A 195 -18.01 -11.78 -10.77
C LYS A 195 -18.56 -11.30 -12.12
N GLN A 196 -18.50 -10.00 -12.40
CA GLN A 196 -18.93 -9.44 -13.69
C GLN A 196 -18.09 -9.99 -14.84
N TYR A 197 -16.77 -10.01 -14.70
CA TYR A 197 -15.87 -10.58 -15.70
C TYR A 197 -16.17 -12.06 -15.96
N MET A 198 -16.32 -12.86 -14.91
CA MET A 198 -16.63 -14.29 -15.02
C MET A 198 -17.98 -14.52 -15.72
N ASN A 199 -19.01 -13.76 -15.37
CA ASN A 199 -20.31 -13.83 -16.03
C ASN A 199 -20.22 -13.46 -17.52
N GLY A 200 -19.43 -12.43 -17.85
CA GLY A 200 -19.16 -12.05 -19.24
C GLY A 200 -18.40 -13.11 -20.02
N MET A 201 -17.41 -13.77 -19.41
CA MET A 201 -16.70 -14.88 -20.04
C MET A 201 -17.63 -16.08 -20.28
N LEU A 202 -18.48 -16.42 -19.31
CA LEU A 202 -19.45 -17.51 -19.46
C LEU A 202 -20.48 -17.22 -20.56
N SER A 203 -20.98 -16.00 -20.67
CA SER A 203 -21.96 -15.63 -21.71
C SER A 203 -21.40 -15.73 -23.13
N LEU A 204 -20.08 -15.62 -23.30
CA LEU A 204 -19.40 -15.80 -24.59
C LEU A 204 -19.27 -17.27 -25.00
N HIS A 205 -19.24 -18.20 -24.05
CA HIS A 205 -19.06 -19.64 -24.29
C HIS A 205 -20.37 -20.44 -24.34
N CYS A 206 -21.48 -19.85 -23.91
CA CYS A 206 -22.81 -20.48 -23.95
C CYS A 206 -23.58 -20.20 -25.26
N LYS A 207 -22.91 -20.16 -26.41
CA LYS A 207 -23.54 -20.12 -27.74
C LYS A 207 -23.44 -21.46 -28.45
#